data_AF-W7WI68-F1
#
_entry.id   AF-W7WI68-F1
#
_cell.length_a   1.000
_cell.length_b   1.000
_cell.length_c   1.000
_cell.angle_alpha   90.00
_cell.angle_beta   90.00
_cell.angle_gamma   90.00
#
_symmetry.space_group_name_H-M   'P 1'
#
loop_
_entity.id
_entity.type
_entity.pdbx_description
1 polymer ?
#
loop_
_entity_poly.entity_id
_entity_poly.type
_entity_poly.pdbx_seq_one_letter_code
_entity_poly.pdbx_strand_id
1 'polypeptide(L)' 'MLGVLSVSATRQWLTGLRSDWADASVNELEAALRRMRTTDHELRQQAYHALRDLTNAAYFAQSEHWSLLGYPGPSAV' A
#
# COMPACT_ATOMS: atom_id res chain seq x y z
N MET A 1 -3.11 4.53 -12.64
CA MET A 1 -3.81 3.84 -11.53
C MET A 1 -3.56 4.52 -10.19
N LEU A 2 -2.33 4.58 -9.66
CA LEU A 2 -2.04 5.11 -8.32
C LEU A 2 -2.34 6.62 -8.14
N GLY A 3 -2.22 7.43 -9.19
CA GLY A 3 -2.56 8.86 -9.13
C GLY A 3 -4.03 9.16 -8.80
N VAL A 4 -4.90 8.14 -8.81
CA VAL A 4 -6.30 8.30 -8.39
C VAL A 4 -6.42 8.37 -6.86
N LEU A 5 -5.43 7.85 -6.12
CA LEU A 5 -5.36 7.94 -4.65
C LEU A 5 -4.88 9.31 -4.15
N SER A 6 -4.30 10.16 -5.02
CA SER A 6 -3.89 11.52 -4.64
C SER A 6 -5.05 12.52 -4.63
N VAL A 7 -6.22 12.13 -5.16
CA VAL A 7 -7.44 12.94 -5.13
C VAL A 7 -8.29 12.52 -3.93
N SER A 8 -8.60 13.46 -3.03
CA SER A 8 -9.24 13.19 -1.74
C SER A 8 -10.59 12.45 -1.87
N ALA A 9 -11.41 12.84 -2.86
CA ALA A 9 -12.71 12.21 -3.10
C ALA A 9 -12.57 10.76 -3.58
N THR A 10 -11.67 10.50 -4.53
CA THR A 10 -11.50 9.15 -5.08
C THR A 10 -10.75 8.23 -4.11
N ARG A 11 -9.85 8.78 -3.29
CA ARG A 11 -9.26 8.09 -2.14
C ARG A 11 -10.33 7.62 -1.16
N GLN A 12 -11.23 8.51 -0.73
CA GLN A 12 -12.32 8.14 0.18
C GLN A 12 -13.24 7.08 -0.45
N TRP A 13 -13.52 7.18 -1.75
CA TRP A 13 -14.34 6.18 -2.45
C TRP A 13 -13.65 4.81 -2.59
N LEU A 14 -12.34 4.78 -2.84
CA LEU A 14 -11.58 3.53 -3.00
C LEU A 14 -11.35 2.83 -1.65
N THR A 15 -10.91 3.60 -0.64
CA THR A 15 -10.48 3.07 0.67
C THR A 15 -11.62 2.96 1.67
N GLY A 16 -12.65 3.80 1.55
CA GLY A 16 -13.68 3.99 2.59
C GLY A 16 -13.17 4.73 3.84
N LEU A 17 -11.91 5.18 3.85
CA LEU A 17 -11.29 5.91 4.95
C LEU A 17 -11.74 7.37 4.90
N ARG A 18 -12.34 7.87 5.99
CA ARG A 18 -12.79 9.27 6.10
C ARG A 18 -11.69 10.22 6.57
N SER A 19 -10.83 9.73 7.45
CA SER A 19 -9.63 10.43 7.95
C SER A 19 -8.59 10.57 6.83
N ASP A 20 -7.73 11.60 6.89
CA ASP A 20 -6.56 11.60 6.00
C ASP A 20 -5.59 10.49 6.40
N TRP A 21 -4.76 10.02 5.48
CA TRP A 21 -3.78 8.96 5.73
C TRP A 21 -2.85 9.28 6.90
N ALA A 22 -2.47 10.56 7.03
CA ALA A 22 -1.55 11.01 8.08
C ALA A 22 -2.18 10.93 9.49
N ASP A 23 -3.50 11.02 9.58
CA ASP A 23 -4.24 11.09 10.84
C ASP A 23 -4.97 9.78 11.17
N ALA A 24 -5.02 8.85 10.22
CA ALA A 24 -5.74 7.59 10.37
C ALA A 24 -4.98 6.61 11.27
N SER A 25 -5.70 6.02 12.21
CA SER A 25 -5.15 5.00 13.09
C SER A 25 -4.81 3.72 12.32
N VAL A 26 -3.91 2.91 12.89
CA VAL A 26 -3.54 1.61 12.32
C VAL A 26 -4.78 0.72 12.09
N ASN A 27 -5.73 0.74 13.03
CA ASN A 27 -6.97 -0.04 12.94
C ASN A 27 -7.85 0.42 11.77
N GLU A 28 -7.95 1.74 11.54
CA GLU A 28 -8.71 2.28 10.41
C GLU A 28 -8.05 1.95 9.07
N LEU A 29 -6.72 2.01 9.00
CA LEU A 29 -5.95 1.58 7.83
C LEU A 29 -6.15 0.10 7.54
N GLU A 30 -6.06 -0.76 8.55
CA GLU A 30 -6.26 -2.20 8.41
C GLU A 30 -7.66 -2.51 7.88
N ALA A 31 -8.69 -1.87 8.44
CA ALA A 31 -10.07 -2.02 8.00
C ALA A 31 -10.26 -1.57 6.53
N ALA A 32 -9.66 -0.44 6.14
CA ALA A 32 -9.71 0.07 4.78
C ALA A 32 -9.04 -0.89 3.79
N LEU A 33 -7.82 -1.37 4.09
CA LEU A 33 -7.10 -2.33 3.26
C LEU A 33 -7.86 -3.66 3.13
N ARG A 34 -8.41 -4.17 4.23
CA ARG A 34 -9.23 -5.39 4.24
C ARG A 34 -10.45 -5.22 3.35
N ARG A 35 -11.15 -4.09 3.43
CA ARG A 35 -12.32 -3.78 2.60
C ARG A 35 -11.97 -3.71 1.10
N MET A 36 -10.84 -3.09 0.76
CA MET A 36 -10.38 -3.03 -0.62
C MET A 36 -10.06 -4.42 -1.18
N ARG A 37 -9.55 -5.33 -0.33
CA ARG A 37 -9.22 -6.71 -0.72
C ARG A 37 -10.44 -7.61 -0.90
N THR A 38 -11.49 -7.45 -0.08
CA THR A 38 -12.63 -8.38 -0.05
C THR A 38 -13.86 -7.91 -0.85
N THR A 39 -13.76 -6.82 -1.62
CA THR A 39 -14.87 -6.28 -2.41
C THR A 39 -14.89 -6.86 -3.82
N ASP A 40 -16.07 -7.04 -4.42
CA ASP A 40 -16.21 -7.51 -5.81
C ASP A 40 -15.86 -6.46 -6.87
N HIS A 41 -15.48 -5.25 -6.48
CA HIS A 41 -15.06 -4.19 -7.42
C HIS A 41 -13.59 -4.36 -7.80
N GLU A 42 -13.33 -4.79 -9.03
CA GLU A 42 -11.97 -5.02 -9.57
C GLU A 42 -11.04 -3.81 -9.37
N LEU A 43 -11.54 -2.59 -9.57
CA LEU A 43 -10.74 -1.37 -9.40
C LEU A 43 -10.19 -1.19 -7.98
N ARG A 44 -10.99 -1.55 -6.95
CA ARG A 44 -10.55 -1.47 -5.55
C ARG A 44 -9.51 -2.55 -5.24
N GLN A 45 -9.69 -3.75 -5.78
CA GLN A 45 -8.70 -4.83 -5.66
C GLN A 45 -7.39 -4.45 -6.35
N GLN A 46 -7.44 -3.89 -7.56
CA GLN A 46 -6.27 -3.39 -8.28
C GLN A 46 -5.54 -2.28 -7.50
N ALA A 47 -6.28 -1.35 -6.90
CA ALA A 47 -5.70 -0.32 -6.04
C ALA A 47 -5.02 -0.93 -4.80
N TYR A 48 -5.61 -1.96 -4.21
CA TYR A 48 -4.99 -2.70 -3.10
C TYR A 48 -3.69 -3.39 -3.52
N HIS A 49 -3.67 -4.09 -4.65
CA HIS A 49 -2.47 -4.74 -5.18
C HIS A 49 -1.36 -3.73 -5.46
N ALA A 50 -1.68 -2.62 -6.13
CA ALA A 50 -0.70 -1.59 -6.44
C ALA A 50 -0.10 -0.96 -5.17
N LEU A 51 -0.92 -0.71 -4.14
CA LEU A 51 -0.45 -0.18 -2.87
C LEU A 51 0.45 -1.18 -2.13
N ARG A 52 0.05 -2.44 -2.06
CA ARG A 52 0.85 -3.51 -1.46
C ARG A 52 2.20 -3.65 -2.15
N ASP A 53 2.20 -3.68 -3.47
CA ASP A 53 3.42 -3.88 -4.25
C ASP A 53 4.37 -2.68 -4.11
N LEU A 54 3.84 -1.46 -4.03
CA LEU A 54 4.64 -0.25 -3.76
C LEU A 54 5.23 -0.25 -2.35
N THR A 55 4.46 -0.63 -1.33
CA THR A 55 4.97 -0.76 0.05
C THR A 55 6.07 -1.82 0.14
N ASN A 56 5.88 -2.97 -0.50
CA ASN A 56 6.88 -4.02 -0.56
C ASN A 56 8.14 -3.55 -1.29
N ALA A 57 7.98 -2.91 -2.46
CA ALA A 57 9.10 -2.37 -3.23
C ALA A 57 9.90 -1.34 -2.41
N ALA A 58 9.22 -0.43 -1.70
CA ALA A 58 9.87 0.54 -0.82
C ALA A 58 10.65 -0.14 0.32
N TYR A 59 10.02 -1.10 1.00
CA TYR A 59 10.66 -1.85 2.09
C TYR A 59 11.92 -2.60 1.62
N PHE A 60 11.83 -3.29 0.48
CA PHE A 60 12.95 -4.05 -0.09
C PHE A 60 14.00 -3.19 -0.81
N ALA A 61 13.68 -1.96 -1.20
CA ALA A 61 14.67 -1.04 -1.79
C ALA A 61 15.64 -0.47 -0.74
N GLN A 62 15.29 -0.53 0.55
CA GLN A 62 16.14 -0.04 1.63
C GLN A 62 17.21 -1.09 2.00
N SER A 63 18.48 -0.74 1.79
CA SER A 63 19.62 -1.62 2.04
C SER A 63 19.78 -2.03 3.51
N GLU A 64 19.24 -1.25 4.44
CA GLU A 64 19.23 -1.55 5.88
C GLU A 64 18.45 -2.84 6.20
N HIS A 65 17.46 -3.20 5.38
CA HIS A 65 16.66 -4.41 5.58
C HIS A 65 17.28 -5.66 4.95
N TRP A 66 18.28 -5.52 4.07
CA TRP A 66 18.85 -6.66 3.35
C TRP A 66 19.57 -7.65 4.27
N SER A 67 20.25 -7.13 5.30
CA SER A 67 20.93 -7.94 6.31
C SER A 67 19.96 -8.79 7.14
N LEU A 68 18.80 -8.24 7.52
CA LEU A 68 17.72 -8.97 8.22
C LEU A 68 17.08 -10.05 7.34
N LEU A 69 17.11 -9.86 6.02
CA LEU A 69 16.58 -10.81 5.03
C LEU A 69 17.59 -11.91 4.64
N GLY A 70 18.83 -11.84 5.15
CA GLY A 70 19.91 -12.73 4.72
C GLY A 70 20.35 -12.52 3.27
N TYR A 71 19.98 -11.37 2.67
CA TYR A 71 20.35 -11.00 1.31
C TYR A 71 21.65 -10.19 1.34
N PRO A 72 22.75 -10.63 0.71
CA PRO A 72 24.03 -9.93 0.74
C PRO A 72 24.07 -8.63 -0.07
N GLY A 73 22.95 -8.24 -0.68
CA GLY A 73 22.87 -7.15 -1.66
C GLY A 73 23.13 -7.64 -3.08
N PRO A 74 22.93 -6.77 -4.08
CA PRO A 74 23.23 -7.09 -5.46
C PRO A 74 24.73 -7.35 -5.62
N SER A 75 25.09 -8.57 -6.03
CA SER A 75 26.46 -8.89 -6.39
C SER A 75 26.86 -8.02 -7.58
N ALA A 76 27.92 -7.23 -7.43
CA ALA A 76 28.52 -6.52 -8.56
C ALA A 76 29.06 -7.58 -9.53
N VAL A 77 28.40 -7.72 -10.68
CA VAL A 77 28.90 -8.48 -11.83
C VAL A 77 29.66 -7.57 -12.78
#